data_AF-X0XP98-F1
#
_entry.id   AF-X0XP98-F1
#
_cell.length_a   1.000
_cell.length_b   1.000
_cell.length_c   1.000
_cell.angle_alpha   90.00
_cell.angle_beta   90.00
_cell.angle_gamma   90.00
#
_symmetry.space_group_name_H-M   'P 1'
#
loop_
_entity.id
_entity.type
_entity.pdbx_description
1 polymer ?
#
loop_
_entity_poly.entity_id
_entity_poly.type
_entity_poly.pdbx_seq_one_letter_code
_entity_poly.pdbx_strand_id
1 'polypeptide(L)'
;MSEVKLGEVKGVRTVKSQLTIKIAGGAIFGALSAVVAFVISPIINASKISALWGMALFDPTSWIWIICFLIFGPLAGVISSVIGSFGLLIIDLNPIGP
;
A
#
# COMPACT_ATOMS: atom_id res chain seq x y z
N MET A 1 -33.99 6.25 -33.14
CA MET A 1 -32.52 6.43 -33.01
C MET A 1 -32.26 6.84 -31.57
N SER A 2 -31.65 5.97 -30.77
CA SER A 2 -31.36 6.24 -29.36
C SER A 2 -29.99 6.91 -29.27
N GLU A 3 -29.94 8.15 -28.77
CA GLU A 3 -28.69 8.85 -28.51
C GLU A 3 -27.97 8.17 -27.34
N VAL A 4 -26.93 7.40 -27.66
CA VAL A 4 -26.01 6.88 -26.66
C VAL A 4 -25.16 8.05 -26.17
N LYS A 5 -25.48 8.55 -24.96
CA LYS A 5 -24.65 9.55 -24.27
C LYS A 5 -23.26 8.97 -24.01
N LEU A 6 -22.27 9.57 -24.67
CA LEU A 6 -20.84 9.27 -24.49
C LEU A 6 -20.44 9.66 -23.05
N GLY A 7 -20.50 8.72 -22.11
CA GLY A 7 -20.14 8.97 -20.71
C GLY A 7 -20.73 8.03 -19.66
N GLU A 8 -21.78 7.27 -19.98
CA GLU A 8 -22.44 6.36 -19.02
C GLU A 8 -22.23 4.88 -19.36
N VAL A 9 -20.98 4.46 -19.49
CA VAL A 9 -20.66 3.02 -19.32
C VAL A 9 -20.04 2.84 -17.93
N LYS A 10 -20.84 3.10 -16.88
CA LYS A 10 -20.56 2.51 -15.57
C LYS A 10 -20.82 1.01 -15.73
N GLY A 11 -19.80 0.27 -16.14
CA GLY A 11 -19.85 -1.19 -16.11
C GLY A 11 -20.18 -1.62 -14.69
N VAL A 12 -21.42 -2.06 -14.46
CA VAL A 12 -21.86 -2.56 -13.15
C VAL A 12 -21.11 -3.86 -12.90
N ARG A 13 -19.92 -3.73 -12.29
CA ARG A 13 -19.14 -4.90 -11.88
C ARG A 13 -19.85 -5.58 -10.73
N THR A 14 -19.90 -6.90 -10.76
CA THR A 14 -20.44 -7.70 -9.67
C THR A 14 -19.64 -7.46 -8.38
N VAL A 15 -20.29 -7.64 -7.23
CA VAL A 15 -19.64 -7.49 -5.91
C VAL A 15 -18.37 -8.34 -5.81
N LYS A 16 -18.39 -9.55 -6.38
CA LYS A 16 -17.22 -10.44 -6.46
C LYS A 16 -16.08 -9.81 -7.25
N SER A 17 -16.37 -9.27 -8.43
CA SER A 17 -15.35 -8.59 -9.26
C SER A 17 -14.73 -7.39 -8.54
N GLN A 18 -15.55 -6.59 -7.84
CA GLN A 18 -15.06 -5.47 -7.04
C GLN A 18 -14.18 -5.93 -5.88
N LEU A 19 -14.56 -6.99 -5.18
CA LEU A 19 -13.75 -7.57 -4.11
C LEU A 19 -12.41 -8.08 -4.63
N THR A 20 -12.40 -8.79 -5.75
CA THR A 20 -11.16 -9.27 -6.39
C THR A 20 -10.23 -8.11 -6.73
N ILE A 21 -10.76 -7.02 -7.29
CA ILE A 21 -9.96 -5.83 -7.63
C ILE A 21 -9.35 -5.19 -6.39
N LYS A 22 -10.10 -5.11 -5.28
CA LYS A 22 -9.59 -4.56 -4.02
C LYS A 22 -8.46 -5.41 -3.42
N ILE A 23 -8.63 -6.73 -3.43
CA ILE A 23 -7.62 -7.66 -2.93
C ILE A 23 -6.38 -7.62 -3.82
N ALA A 24 -6.54 -7.69 -5.14
CA ALA A 24 -5.45 -7.64 -6.08
C ALA A 24 -4.69 -6.30 -6.00
N GLY A 25 -5.42 -5.18 -5.96
CA GLY A 25 -4.84 -3.84 -5.80
C GLY A 25 -4.07 -3.71 -4.48
N GLY A 26 -4.66 -4.18 -3.38
CA GLY A 26 -3.99 -4.22 -2.07
C GLY A 26 -2.71 -5.05 -2.08
N ALA A 27 -2.75 -6.23 -2.68
CA ALA A 27 -1.58 -7.12 -2.77
C ALA A 27 -0.45 -6.53 -3.62
N ILE A 28 -0.78 -5.96 -4.79
CA ILE A 28 0.20 -5.34 -5.68
C ILE A 28 0.86 -4.13 -5.01
N PHE A 29 0.06 -3.24 -4.40
CA PHE A 29 0.60 -2.07 -3.72
C PHE A 29 1.38 -2.44 -2.45
N GLY A 30 0.95 -3.47 -1.72
CA GLY A 30 1.70 -4.01 -0.59
C GLY A 30 3.07 -4.55 -1.01
N ALA A 31 3.13 -5.36 -2.08
CA ALA A 31 4.39 -5.86 -2.62
C ALA A 31 5.28 -4.73 -3.15
N LEU A 32 4.71 -3.76 -3.86
CA LEU A 32 5.43 -2.58 -4.33
C LEU A 32 6.03 -1.81 -3.16
N SER A 33 5.29 -1.65 -2.07
CA SER A 33 5.79 -0.96 -0.87
C SER A 33 6.99 -1.68 -0.25
N ALA A 34 6.97 -3.01 -0.17
CA ALA A 34 8.11 -3.78 0.33
C ALA A 34 9.35 -3.64 -0.57
N VAL A 35 9.17 -3.64 -1.90
CA VAL A 35 10.28 -3.43 -2.85
C VAL A 35 10.85 -2.02 -2.72
N VAL A 36 9.98 -1.01 -2.64
CA VAL A 36 10.39 0.38 -2.44
C VAL A 36 11.19 0.51 -1.16
N ALA A 37 10.69 -0.04 -0.06
CA ALA A 37 11.38 -0.06 1.22
C ALA A 37 12.75 -0.73 1.16
N PHE A 38 12.89 -1.85 0.45
CA PHE A 38 14.17 -2.52 0.27
C PHE A 38 15.19 -1.60 -0.42
N VAL A 39 14.79 -0.94 -1.50
CA VAL A 39 15.66 -0.06 -2.29
C VAL A 39 16.08 1.19 -1.51
N ILE A 40 15.14 1.78 -0.75
CA ILE A 40 15.39 3.01 0.01
C ILE A 40 15.78 2.74 1.48
N SER A 41 15.98 1.47 1.85
CA SER A 41 16.34 1.07 3.21
C SER A 41 17.55 1.83 3.79
N PRO A 42 18.60 2.22 3.03
CA PRO A 42 19.69 3.03 3.59
C PRO A 42 19.22 4.43 4.02
N ILE A 43 18.26 5.00 3.29
CA ILE A 43 17.68 6.32 3.57
C ILE A 43 16.76 6.25 4.79
N ILE A 44 15.89 5.22 4.83
CA ILE A 44 15.01 4.97 5.98
C ILE A 44 15.87 4.79 7.24
N ASN A 45 16.89 3.94 7.18
CA ASN A 45 17.80 3.69 8.31
C ASN A 45 18.59 4.94 8.73
N ALA A 46 19.00 5.79 7.79
CA ALA A 46 19.65 7.07 8.12
C ALA A 46 18.69 8.09 8.76
N SER A 47 17.38 7.97 8.49
CA SER A 47 16.34 8.83 9.06
C SER A 47 15.77 8.34 10.39
N LYS A 48 16.18 7.15 10.85
CA LYS A 48 15.78 6.61 12.15
C LYS A 48 16.41 7.43 13.27
N ILE A 49 15.56 7.89 14.18
CA ILE A 49 16.04 8.49 15.42
C ILE A 49 16.24 7.36 16.42
N SER A 50 17.49 6.95 16.63
CA SER A 50 17.83 5.93 17.64
C SER A 50 17.39 6.30 19.06
N ALA A 51 17.13 7.58 19.34
CA ALA A 51 16.62 8.05 20.63
C ALA A 51 15.11 7.82 20.84
N LEU A 52 14.35 7.46 19.80
CA LEU A 52 12.89 7.31 19.84
C LEU A 52 12.45 5.94 19.29
N TRP A 53 12.81 4.87 20.00
CA TRP A 53 12.29 3.51 19.75
C TRP A 53 12.58 2.93 18.35
N GLY A 54 13.51 3.52 17.59
CA GLY A 54 13.88 3.03 16.25
C GLY A 54 12.87 3.35 15.15
N MET A 55 11.87 4.20 15.40
CA MET A 55 10.90 4.62 14.40
C MET A 55 11.53 5.60 13.40
N ALA A 56 11.30 5.37 12.10
CA ALA A 56 11.63 6.33 11.06
C ALA A 56 10.63 7.50 11.11
N LEU A 57 11.14 8.74 11.23
CA LEU A 57 10.27 9.93 11.16
C LEU A 57 9.67 10.13 9.77
N PHE A 58 10.36 9.63 8.75
CA PHE A 58 9.97 9.79 7.36
C PHE A 58 10.04 8.44 6.65
N ASP A 59 8.90 7.75 6.61
CA ASP A 59 8.76 6.49 5.88
C ASP A 59 7.88 6.65 4.63
N PRO A 60 8.49 6.79 3.44
CA PRO A 60 7.75 6.90 2.19
C PRO A 60 7.07 5.58 1.78
N THR A 61 7.35 4.46 2.47
CA THR A 61 6.64 3.18 2.26
C THR A 61 5.17 3.31 2.62
N SER A 62 4.87 3.99 3.74
CA SER A 62 3.50 4.24 4.22
C SER A 62 2.65 5.06 3.25
N TRP A 63 3.25 5.91 2.41
CA TRP A 63 2.52 6.69 1.40
C TRP A 63 1.87 5.80 0.35
N ILE A 64 2.50 4.67 0.00
CA ILE A 64 1.96 3.71 -0.96
C ILE A 64 0.66 3.09 -0.41
N TRP A 65 0.58 2.88 0.90
CA TRP A 65 -0.61 2.34 1.55
C TRP A 65 -1.76 3.35 1.56
N ILE A 66 -1.44 4.64 1.81
CA ILE A 66 -2.41 5.74 1.73
C ILE A 66 -2.94 5.87 0.30
N ILE A 67 -2.06 5.81 -0.70
CA ILE A 67 -2.47 5.85 -2.12
C ILE A 67 -3.36 4.64 -2.46
N CYS A 68 -3.00 3.44 -2.00
CA CYS A 68 -3.80 2.24 -2.20
C CYS A 68 -5.21 2.38 -1.58
N PHE A 69 -5.28 2.93 -0.36
CA PHE A 69 -6.53 3.25 0.32
C PHE A 69 -7.39 4.22 -0.50
N LEU A 70 -6.80 5.27 -1.05
CA LEU A 70 -7.53 6.29 -1.82
C LEU A 70 -8.05 5.76 -3.16
N ILE A 71 -7.31 4.85 -3.81
CA ILE A 71 -7.69 4.30 -5.13
C ILE A 71 -8.72 3.18 -5.01
N PHE A 72 -8.49 2.21 -4.12
CA PHE A 72 -9.26 0.96 -4.05
C PHE A 72 -10.18 0.88 -2.82
N GLY A 73 -10.03 1.81 -1.87
CA GLY A 73 -10.82 1.92 -0.65
C GLY A 73 -10.20 1.24 0.57
N PRO A 74 -10.92 1.27 1.72
CA PRO A 74 -10.38 0.87 3.03
C PRO A 74 -9.79 -0.55 3.07
N LEU A 75 -10.50 -1.51 2.49
CA LEU A 75 -10.06 -2.91 2.50
C LEU A 75 -8.72 -3.10 1.80
N ALA A 76 -8.52 -2.45 0.65
CA ALA A 76 -7.28 -2.57 -0.10
C ALA A 76 -6.12 -1.88 0.62
N GLY A 77 -6.37 -0.72 1.23
CA GLY A 77 -5.40 -0.03 2.08
C GLY A 77 -4.91 -0.88 3.24
N VAL A 78 -5.82 -1.55 3.94
CA VAL A 78 -5.48 -2.47 5.05
C VAL A 78 -4.69 -3.68 4.54
N ILE A 79 -5.09 -4.30 3.43
CA ILE A 79 -4.34 -5.42 2.85
C ILE A 79 -2.92 -4.97 2.45
N SER A 80 -2.81 -3.80 1.82
CA SER A 80 -1.53 -3.22 1.40
C SER A 80 -0.63 -2.92 2.60
N SER A 81 -1.16 -2.33 3.67
CA SER A 81 -0.38 -2.01 4.87
C SER A 81 0.08 -3.27 5.60
N VAL A 82 -0.77 -4.31 5.69
CA VAL A 82 -0.39 -5.58 6.31
C VAL A 82 0.74 -6.24 5.52
N ILE A 83 0.57 -6.41 4.21
CA ILE A 83 1.59 -7.05 3.36
C ILE A 83 2.89 -6.24 3.38
N GLY A 84 2.81 -4.91 3.25
CA GLY A 84 3.96 -4.01 3.31
C GLY A 84 4.69 -4.09 4.65
N SER A 85 3.97 -4.11 5.77
CA SER A 85 4.55 -4.22 7.11
C SER A 85 5.29 -5.54 7.31
N PHE A 86 4.72 -6.67 6.86
CA PHE A 86 5.41 -7.96 6.90
C PHE A 86 6.66 -7.98 6.02
N GLY A 87 6.62 -7.32 4.85
CA GLY A 87 7.80 -7.16 4.00
C GLY A 87 8.91 -6.36 4.70
N LEU A 88 8.54 -5.27 5.38
CA LEU A 88 9.45 -4.43 6.15
C LEU A 88 10.12 -5.20 7.29
N LEU A 89 9.37 -6.01 8.05
CA LEU A 89 9.91 -6.81 9.16
C LEU A 89 11.01 -7.80 8.73
N ILE A 90 10.97 -8.27 7.48
CA ILE A 90 11.99 -9.18 6.94
C ILE A 90 13.25 -8.39 6.53
N ILE A 91 13.07 -7.17 6.01
CA ILE A 91 14.15 -6.31 5.53
C ILE A 91 14.88 -5.64 6.71
N ASP A 92 14.11 -5.27 7.74
CA ASP A 92 14.58 -4.57 8.91
C ASP A 92 14.20 -5.37 10.17
N LEU A 93 15.17 -6.17 10.64
CA LEU A 93 15.05 -7.05 11.81
C LEU A 93 15.01 -6.30 13.15
N ASN A 94 14.67 -5.02 13.15
CA ASN A 94 14.57 -4.25 14.38
C ASN A 94 13.35 -4.73 15.19
N PRO A 95 13.52 -5.22 16.44
CA PRO A 95 12.44 -5.87 17.19
C PRO A 95 11.32 -4.92 17.64
N ILE A 96 11.47 -3.62 17.39
CA ILE A 96 10.56 -2.55 17.81
C ILE A 96 9.69 -2.06 16.62
N GLY A 97 9.97 -2.55 15.40
CA GLY A 97 9.26 -2.21 14.17
C GLY A 97 10.14 -1.45 13.16
N PRO A 98 9.66 -1.34 11.91
CA PRO A 98 10.23 -0.47 10.88
C PRO A 98 9.99 1.02 11.16
#